data_AF-A0A8J6JGA0-F1
#
_entry.id   AF-A0A8J6JGA0-F1
#
_cell.length_a   1.000
_cell.length_b   1.000
_cell.length_c   1.000
_cell.angle_alpha   90.00
_cell.angle_beta   90.00
_cell.angle_gamma   90.00
#
_symmetry.space_group_name_H-M   'P 1'
#
loop_
_entity.id
_entity.type
_entity.pdbx_description
1 polymer ?
#
loop_
_entity_poly.entity_id
_entity_poly.type
_entity_poly.pdbx_seq_one_letter_code
_entity_poly.pdbx_strand_id
1 'polypeptide(L)'
;MKMSKGLIDKMMFAPCGMNCLVCYKHCYHKKPCAGCLNSDRGKPEHCRTCKIKDCVKTKELSYCFECSDYPCRLIKSLEKSYSIRYQASLMENSEFVRRIRRPVL
;
A
#
# COMPACT_ATOMS: atom_id res chain seq x y z
N MET A 1 3.68 18.06 -4.67
CA MET A 1 4.68 17.08 -5.14
C MET A 1 4.37 16.71 -6.58
N LYS A 2 5.30 16.90 -7.52
CA LYS A 2 5.15 16.40 -8.90
C LYS A 2 5.46 14.91 -8.92
N MET A 3 4.48 14.08 -9.26
CA MET A 3 4.72 12.66 -9.52
C MET A 3 5.54 12.51 -10.80
N SER A 4 6.67 11.79 -10.72
CA SER A 4 7.47 11.40 -11.88
C SER A 4 6.66 10.47 -12.79
N LYS A 5 6.60 10.78 -14.09
CA LYS A 5 5.91 10.01 -15.15
C LYS A 5 6.59 8.67 -15.49
N GLY A 6 7.24 8.03 -14.52
CA GLY A 6 7.82 6.68 -14.68
C GLY A 6 6.78 5.61 -14.36
N LEU A 7 6.91 4.43 -14.96
CA LEU A 7 6.17 3.24 -14.54
C LEU A 7 6.53 2.97 -13.06
N ILE A 8 5.57 3.16 -12.16
CA ILE A 8 5.74 2.81 -10.76
C ILE A 8 5.76 1.28 -10.67
N ASP A 9 6.82 0.73 -10.10
CA ASP A 9 6.89 -0.70 -9.81
C ASP A 9 5.71 -1.09 -8.91
N LYS A 10 4.96 -2.14 -9.31
CA LYS A 10 3.81 -2.66 -8.56
C LYS A 10 4.21 -3.07 -7.13
N MET A 11 5.47 -3.45 -6.91
CA MET A 11 6.01 -3.78 -5.58
C MET A 11 6.09 -2.56 -4.65
N MET A 12 5.96 -1.34 -5.20
CA MET A 12 5.87 -0.10 -4.42
C MET A 12 4.46 0.23 -3.97
N PHE A 13 3.46 -0.61 -4.27
CA PHE A 13 2.14 -0.52 -3.66
C PHE A 13 2.00 -1.53 -2.53
N ALA A 14 1.71 -1.04 -1.32
CA ALA A 14 1.44 -1.89 -0.17
C ALA A 14 0.16 -2.72 -0.33
N PRO A 15 -0.05 -3.79 0.46
CA PRO A 15 -1.27 -4.58 0.43
C PRO A 15 -2.57 -3.77 0.62
N CYS A 16 -2.47 -2.64 1.33
CA CYS A 16 -3.60 -1.73 1.57
C CYS A 16 -3.79 -0.65 0.49
N GLY A 17 -2.95 -0.61 -0.55
CA GLY A 17 -2.98 0.44 -1.59
C GLY A 17 -2.12 1.66 -1.30
N MET A 18 -1.27 1.66 -0.26
CA MET A 18 -0.32 2.74 -0.04
C MET A 18 0.76 2.75 -1.13
N ASN A 19 0.89 3.87 -1.86
CA ASN A 19 2.02 4.10 -2.76
C ASN A 19 3.26 4.48 -1.92
N CYS A 20 4.19 3.54 -1.76
CA CYS A 20 5.39 3.74 -0.96
C CYS A 20 6.29 4.86 -1.51
N LEU A 21 6.24 5.20 -2.79
CA LEU A 21 7.03 6.30 -3.36
C LEU A 21 6.62 7.70 -2.86
N VAL A 22 5.44 7.83 -2.25
CA VAL A 22 4.97 9.07 -1.61
C VAL A 22 4.81 8.91 -0.09
N CYS A 23 5.25 7.79 0.48
CA CYS A 23 5.24 7.58 1.92
C CYS A 23 6.28 8.50 2.56
N TYR A 24 5.88 9.32 3.54
CA TYR A 24 6.79 10.27 4.22
C TYR A 24 8.08 9.61 4.69
N LYS A 25 8.01 8.36 5.20
CA LYS A 25 9.18 7.64 5.69
C LYS A 25 10.10 7.18 4.56
N HIS A 26 9.54 6.77 3.43
CA HIS A 26 10.31 6.42 2.24
C HIS A 26 10.97 7.67 1.65
N CYS A 27 10.23 8.78 1.50
CA CYS A 27 10.74 9.99 0.87
C CYS A 27 11.73 10.79 1.73
N TYR A 28 11.58 10.80 3.05
CA TYR A 28 12.31 11.72 3.93
C TYR A 28 13.58 11.11 4.57
N HIS A 29 13.86 9.83 4.35
CA HIS A 29 15.05 9.19 4.90
C HIS A 29 16.20 9.11 3.90
N LYS A 30 17.42 9.44 4.38
CA LYS A 30 18.69 9.24 3.63
C LYS A 30 18.88 7.82 3.10
N LYS A 31 18.23 6.84 3.74
CA LYS A 31 18.16 5.43 3.33
C LYS A 31 16.68 5.03 3.28
N PRO A 32 16.00 5.14 2.13
CA PRO A 32 14.59 4.77 2.00
C PRO A 32 14.39 3.29 2.32
N CYS A 33 13.24 2.94 2.92
CA CYS A 33 12.86 1.53 3.06
C CYS A 33 12.50 0.94 1.70
N ALA A 34 12.60 -0.38 1.55
CA ALA A 34 12.31 -1.07 0.29
C ALA A 34 10.80 -1.12 -0.07
N GLY A 35 9.92 -0.45 0.67
CA GLY A 35 8.47 -0.52 0.48
C GLY A 35 7.82 -1.64 1.31
N CYS A 36 6.51 -1.55 1.51
CA CYS A 36 5.78 -2.38 2.47
C CYS A 36 5.83 -3.88 2.16
N LEU A 37 5.88 -4.25 0.88
CA LEU A 37 5.94 -5.65 0.41
C LEU A 37 7.33 -6.30 0.51
N ASN A 38 8.39 -5.51 0.67
CA ASN A 38 9.77 -5.99 0.66
C ASN A 38 10.34 -6.18 2.08
N SER A 39 11.67 -6.34 2.21
CA SER A 39 12.38 -6.49 3.49
C SER A 39 12.00 -5.42 4.53
N ASP A 40 12.00 -5.80 5.81
CA ASP A 40 11.77 -4.87 6.92
C ASP A 40 12.94 -3.93 7.22
N ARG A 41 14.08 -4.09 6.52
CA ARG A 41 15.23 -3.21 6.64
C ARG A 41 14.84 -1.75 6.36
N GLY A 42 15.10 -0.88 7.35
CA GLY A 42 14.80 0.55 7.26
C GLY A 42 13.32 0.94 7.39
N LYS A 43 12.40 -0.03 7.51
CA LYS A 43 10.98 0.28 7.76
C LYS A 43 10.79 0.87 9.15
N PRO A 44 9.83 1.78 9.34
CA PRO A 44 9.40 2.21 10.67
C PRO A 44 8.56 1.12 11.34
N GLU A 45 8.41 1.18 12.65
CA GLU A 45 7.69 0.17 13.44
C GLU A 45 6.27 -0.09 12.93
N HIS A 46 5.50 0.97 12.69
CA HIS A 46 4.12 0.87 12.21
C HIS A 46 3.98 0.16 10.85
N CYS A 47 5.03 0.14 10.00
CA CYS A 47 5.04 -0.65 8.77
C CYS A 47 5.43 -2.12 9.01
N ARG A 48 6.20 -2.39 10.06
CA ARG A 48 6.59 -3.75 10.45
C ARG A 48 5.42 -4.49 11.10
N THR A 49 4.64 -3.83 11.95
CA THR A 49 3.50 -4.39 12.70
C THR A 49 2.13 -4.05 12.10
N CYS A 50 2.08 -3.85 10.78
CA CYS A 50 0.86 -3.44 10.10
C CYS A 50 -0.20 -4.57 10.09
N LYS A 51 -1.33 -4.34 10.77
CA LYS A 51 -2.45 -5.31 10.84
C LYS A 51 -3.00 -5.75 9.48
N ILE A 52 -3.04 -4.86 8.48
CA ILE A 52 -3.51 -5.24 7.13
C ILE A 52 -2.49 -6.17 6.46
N LYS A 53 -1.19 -5.89 6.61
CA LYS A 53 -0.11 -6.74 6.08
C LYS A 53 -0.16 -8.13 6.70
N ASP A 54 -0.35 -8.20 8.02
CA ASP A 54 -0.46 -9.48 8.72
C ASP A 54 -1.73 -10.23 8.32
N CYS A 55 -2.86 -9.53 8.19
CA CYS A 55 -4.13 -10.11 7.76
C CYS A 55 -4.05 -10.75 6.36
N VAL A 56 -3.49 -10.04 5.37
CA VAL A 56 -3.35 -10.62 4.01
C VAL A 56 -2.41 -11.81 4.01
N LYS A 57 -1.31 -11.75 4.79
CA LYS A 57 -0.35 -12.86 4.90
C LYS A 57 -1.02 -14.10 5.49
N THR A 58 -1.79 -13.96 6.56
CA THR A 58 -2.50 -15.08 7.20
C THR A 58 -3.58 -15.68 6.30
N LYS A 59 -4.20 -14.86 5.44
CA LYS A 59 -5.20 -15.31 4.46
C LYS A 59 -4.59 -15.77 3.13
N GLU A 60 -3.26 -15.83 3.03
CA GLU A 60 -2.52 -16.16 1.80
C GLU A 60 -2.88 -15.27 0.60
N LEU A 61 -3.19 -14.00 0.86
CA LEU A 61 -3.50 -12.98 -0.14
C LEU A 61 -2.30 -12.04 -0.34
N SER A 62 -2.19 -11.47 -1.55
CA SER A 62 -1.20 -10.43 -1.83
C SER A 62 -1.71 -9.05 -1.45
N TYR A 63 -3.00 -8.79 -1.68
CA TYR A 63 -3.62 -7.49 -1.43
C TYR A 63 -4.92 -7.61 -0.65
N CYS A 64 -5.25 -6.54 0.07
CA CYS A 64 -6.47 -6.49 0.86
C CYS A 64 -7.72 -6.55 -0.02
N PHE A 65 -7.66 -6.05 -1.26
CA PHE A 65 -8.80 -6.06 -2.20
C PHE A 65 -9.17 -7.47 -2.70
N GLU A 66 -8.28 -8.45 -2.52
CA GLU A 66 -8.53 -9.85 -2.89
C GLU A 66 -9.36 -10.57 -1.81
N CYS A 67 -9.51 -9.96 -0.64
CA CYS A 67 -10.24 -10.55 0.47
C CYS A 67 -11.76 -10.47 0.24
N SER A 68 -12.48 -11.56 0.53
CA SER A 68 -13.95 -11.61 0.48
C SER A 68 -14.65 -10.55 1.34
N ASP A 69 -14.01 -10.15 2.45
CA ASP A 69 -14.56 -9.16 3.38
C ASP A 69 -14.29 -7.72 2.93
N TYR A 70 -13.62 -7.52 1.78
CA TYR A 70 -13.25 -6.21 1.29
C TYR A 70 -14.47 -5.45 0.73
N PRO A 71 -14.66 -4.16 1.06
CA PRO A 71 -13.85 -3.35 1.98
C PRO A 71 -14.23 -3.59 3.45
N CYS A 72 -13.27 -4.12 4.23
CA CYS A 72 -13.44 -4.43 5.64
C CYS A 72 -13.21 -3.21 6.55
N ARG A 73 -13.48 -3.36 7.86
CA ARG A 73 -13.32 -2.25 8.83
C ARG A 73 -11.90 -1.68 8.88
N LEU A 74 -10.86 -2.52 8.77
CA LEU A 74 -9.47 -2.06 8.82
C LEU A 74 -9.13 -1.12 7.67
N ILE A 75 -9.47 -1.52 6.43
CA ILE A 75 -9.18 -0.68 5.26
C ILE A 75 -10.05 0.57 5.22
N LYS A 76 -11.35 0.49 5.59
CA LYS A 76 -12.23 1.67 5.71
C LYS A 76 -11.70 2.70 6.70
N SER A 77 -11.19 2.25 7.84
CA SER A 77 -10.60 3.14 8.85
C SER A 77 -9.31 3.80 8.34
N LEU A 78 -8.48 3.05 7.62
CA LEU A 78 -7.23 3.57 7.07
C LEU A 78 -7.51 4.56 5.93
N GLU A 79 -8.42 4.22 5.03
CA GLU A 79 -8.92 5.08 3.94
C GLU A 79 -9.39 6.43 4.47
N LYS A 80 -10.30 6.45 5.45
CA LYS A 80 -10.78 7.70 6.09
C LYS A 80 -9.62 8.53 6.65
N SER A 81 -8.65 7.87 7.27
CA SER A 81 -7.50 8.56 7.85
C SER A 81 -6.57 9.15 6.80
N TYR A 82 -6.46 8.51 5.63
CA TYR A 82 -5.63 8.95 4.53
C TYR A 82 -6.29 10.03 3.68
N SER A 83 -7.60 9.90 3.40
CA SER A 83 -8.36 10.91 2.68
C SER A 83 -8.38 12.25 3.43
N ILE A 84 -8.60 12.22 4.76
CA ILE A 84 -8.62 13.44 5.58
C ILE A 84 -7.23 14.08 5.68
N ARG A 85 -6.18 13.30 5.97
CA ARG A 85 -4.85 13.86 6.28
C ARG A 85 -3.99 14.14 5.06
N TYR A 86 -4.18 13.39 3.99
CA TYR A 86 -3.29 13.39 2.83
C TYR A 86 -4.02 13.59 1.51
N GLN A 87 -5.36 13.72 1.51
CA GLN A 87 -6.17 13.87 0.30
C GLN A 87 -5.87 12.78 -0.74
N ALA A 88 -5.63 11.56 -0.27
CA ALA A 88 -5.29 10.42 -1.09
C ALA A 88 -6.17 9.23 -0.73
N SER A 89 -6.67 8.51 -1.74
CA SER A 89 -7.41 7.27 -1.56
C SER A 89 -6.49 6.06 -1.72
N LEU A 90 -6.48 5.22 -0.69
CA LEU A 90 -5.78 3.93 -0.73
C LEU A 90 -6.59 2.89 -1.49
N MET A 91 -7.92 2.98 -1.43
CA MET A 91 -8.81 2.13 -2.20
C MET A 91 -8.70 2.41 -3.70
N GLU A 92 -8.63 3.67 -4.14
CA GLU A 92 -8.40 3.99 -5.55
C GLU A 92 -7.04 3.48 -6.04
N ASN A 93 -5.99 3.62 -5.23
CA ASN A 93 -4.68 3.04 -5.55
C ASN A 93 -4.75 1.50 -5.65
N SER A 94 -5.51 0.85 -4.77
CA SER A 94 -5.74 -0.60 -4.82
C SER A 94 -6.45 -1.01 -6.11
N GLU A 95 -7.43 -0.24 -6.54
CA GLU A 95 -8.14 -0.45 -7.81
C GLU A 95 -7.23 -0.28 -9.03
N PHE A 96 -6.34 0.73 -8.99
CA PHE A 96 -5.32 0.88 -10.01
C PHE A 96 -4.42 -0.36 -10.10
N VAL A 97 -3.91 -0.85 -8.97
CA VAL A 97 -3.09 -2.07 -8.91
C VAL A 97 -3.86 -3.29 -9.41
N ARG A 98 -5.14 -3.44 -9.02
CA ARG A 98 -6.02 -4.51 -9.47
C ARG A 98 -6.17 -4.51 -10.99
N ARG A 99 -6.39 -3.33 -11.60
CA ARG A 99 -6.56 -3.19 -13.04
C ARG A 99 -5.30 -3.56 -13.82
N ILE A 100 -4.12 -3.13 -13.37
CA ILE A 100 -2.85 -3.43 -14.05
C ILE A 100 -2.32 -4.84 -13.76
N ARG A 101 -2.92 -5.57 -12.82
CA ARG A 101 -2.59 -6.98 -12.53
C ARG A 101 -3.49 -7.98 -13.25
N ARG A 102 -4.61 -7.57 -13.84
CA ARG A 102 -5.41 -8.49 -14.66
C ARG A 102 -4.58 -8.93 -15.88
N PRO A 103 -4.52 -10.24 -16.18
CA PRO A 103 -4.01 -10.69 -17.46
C PRO A 103 -4.80 -9.98 -18.57
N VAL A 104 -4.09 -9.39 -19.53
CA VAL A 104 -4.72 -9.06 -20.81
C VAL A 104 -4.98 -10.42 -21.46
N LEU A 105 -6.25 -10.81 -21.52
CA LEU A 105 -6.69 -11.94 -22.35
C LEU A 105 -6.54 -11.57 -23.83
#